data_AF-A0A1F8M238-F1
#
_entry.id   AF-A0A1F8M238-F1
#
_cell.length_a   1.000
_cell.length_b   1.000
_cell.length_c   1.000
_cell.angle_alpha   90.00
_cell.angle_beta   90.00
_cell.angle_gamma   90.00
#
_symmetry.space_group_name_H-M   'P 1'
#
loop_
_entity.id
_entity.type
_entity.pdbx_description
1 polymer ?
#
loop_
_entity_poly.entity_id
_entity_poly.type
_entity_poly.pdbx_seq_one_letter_code
_entity_poly.pdbx_strand_id
1 'polypeptide(L)'
;MKRSAWRYLWSAHDIRRKLLITLLILAIYRLASHVPVPGANKEVMAQILSAGGATGNLINILDLLSGGTVSRFSVLAMGVYPYITAQIILQLLTPIIPSLQRKMEEDPREGQKWQEKWTYYLAVPMAALQAIGQVNIFNSSATRIGLSPVIQNFGFQYFLPSLTIIISMTAGTMFGIWLGELISEYGLRNQGLSLIIFAGIVARIPATIQGIIADATTRWIGLIFMVVLSLITIFAIVVVQQGRRNVPVMYPGRRVGARMSMPVKGTLPLMVNMAGMIPIIFAQSLLTFPSIIASFFTTAKNATIANFATSIVNLFGGTGNVYWIMYFLMVVF
;
A
#
# COMPACT_ATOMS: atom_id res chain seq x y z
N MET A 1 2.10 -36.68 -16.62
CA MET A 1 1.19 -35.55 -16.30
C MET A 1 1.43 -35.11 -14.86
N LYS A 2 2.12 -33.99 -14.62
CA LYS A 2 2.33 -33.45 -13.27
C LYS A 2 0.96 -33.07 -12.69
N ARG A 3 0.49 -33.80 -11.67
CA ARG A 3 -0.80 -33.54 -11.02
C ARG A 3 -0.79 -32.10 -10.47
N SER A 4 -1.77 -31.31 -10.88
CA SER A 4 -1.90 -29.88 -10.57
C SER A 4 -1.85 -29.62 -9.06
N ALA A 5 -0.97 -28.72 -8.63
CA ALA A 5 -0.80 -28.28 -7.24
C ALA A 5 -2.13 -27.78 -6.61
N TRP A 6 -3.06 -27.31 -7.44
CA TRP A 6 -4.37 -26.81 -7.02
C TRP A 6 -5.24 -27.86 -6.33
N ARG A 7 -5.11 -29.15 -6.69
CA ARG A 7 -5.90 -30.21 -6.05
C ARG A 7 -5.37 -30.55 -4.65
N TYR A 8 -4.06 -30.39 -4.44
CA TYR A 8 -3.42 -30.62 -3.14
C TYR A 8 -3.80 -29.56 -2.09
N LEU A 9 -4.12 -28.33 -2.54
CA LEU A 9 -4.64 -27.27 -1.66
C LEU A 9 -5.95 -27.67 -0.97
N TRP A 10 -6.80 -28.43 -1.66
CA TRP A 10 -8.12 -28.84 -1.16
C TRP A 10 -8.12 -30.19 -0.44
N SER A 11 -7.12 -31.05 -0.67
CA SER A 11 -7.01 -32.35 0.00
C SER A 11 -6.32 -32.27 1.37
N ALA A 12 -5.39 -31.34 1.56
CA ALA A 12 -4.68 -31.19 2.83
C ALA A 12 -5.51 -30.38 3.84
N HIS A 13 -5.91 -31.00 4.95
CA HIS A 13 -6.76 -30.38 5.97
C HIS A 13 -6.16 -29.08 6.54
N ASP A 14 -4.86 -29.07 6.82
CA ASP A 14 -4.16 -27.89 7.37
C ASP A 14 -4.13 -26.71 6.40
N ILE A 15 -3.85 -26.97 5.11
CA ILE A 15 -3.78 -25.92 4.10
C ILE A 15 -5.17 -25.32 3.87
N ARG A 16 -6.19 -26.18 3.76
CA ARG A 16 -7.57 -25.75 3.63
C ARG A 16 -8.02 -24.90 4.82
N ARG A 17 -7.70 -25.30 6.05
CA ARG A 17 -8.03 -24.53 7.26
C ARG A 17 -7.39 -23.14 7.23
N LYS A 18 -6.10 -23.05 6.91
CA LYS A 18 -5.38 -21.77 6.79
C LYS A 18 -5.99 -20.86 5.71
N LEU A 19 -6.37 -21.44 4.58
CA LEU A 19 -6.97 -20.69 3.47
C LEU A 19 -8.37 -20.19 3.83
N LEU A 20 -9.20 -21.02 4.46
CA LEU A 20 -10.53 -20.62 4.94
C LEU A 20 -10.46 -19.54 6.01
N ILE A 21 -9.53 -19.64 6.97
CA ILE A 21 -9.30 -18.61 7.98
C ILE A 21 -8.89 -17.29 7.30
N THR A 22 -7.97 -17.35 6.33
CA THR A 22 -7.53 -16.17 5.58
C THR A 22 -8.71 -15.52 4.84
N LEU A 23 -9.53 -16.30 4.13
CA LEU A 23 -10.71 -15.79 3.43
C LEU A 23 -11.74 -15.18 4.38
N LEU A 24 -11.96 -15.80 5.55
CA LEU A 24 -12.87 -15.29 6.57
C LEU A 24 -12.39 -13.95 7.13
N ILE A 25 -11.09 -13.80 7.42
CA ILE A 25 -10.52 -12.54 7.88
C ILE A 25 -10.61 -11.46 6.79
N LEU A 26 -10.35 -11.81 5.52
CA LEU A 26 -10.52 -10.88 4.40
C LEU A 26 -11.99 -10.44 4.23
N ALA A 27 -12.94 -11.35 4.46
CA ALA A 27 -14.36 -11.00 4.47
C ALA A 27 -14.70 -10.02 5.60
N ILE A 28 -14.16 -10.24 6.81
CA ILE A 28 -14.31 -9.30 7.94
C ILE A 28 -13.70 -7.94 7.61
N TYR A 29 -12.50 -7.90 7.04
CA TYR A 29 -11.86 -6.66 6.57
C TYR A 29 -12.76 -5.92 5.56
N ARG A 30 -13.39 -6.67 4.65
CA ARG A 30 -14.31 -6.08 3.67
C ARG A 30 -15.60 -5.57 4.31
N LEU A 31 -16.17 -6.26 5.29
CA LEU A 31 -17.34 -5.76 6.02
C LEU A 31 -17.00 -4.48 6.79
N ALA A 32 -15.84 -4.44 7.45
CA ALA A 32 -15.35 -3.24 8.13
C ALA A 32 -15.14 -2.07 7.14
N SER A 33 -14.73 -2.34 5.89
CA SER A 33 -14.57 -1.31 4.85
C SER A 33 -15.88 -0.63 4.41
N HIS A 34 -17.04 -1.18 4.80
CA HIS A 34 -18.34 -0.57 4.52
C HIS A 34 -18.82 0.36 5.65
N VAL A 35 -18.16 0.33 6.82
CA VAL A 35 -18.49 1.20 7.96
C VAL A 35 -17.92 2.60 7.70
N PRO A 36 -18.76 3.64 7.52
CA PRO A 36 -18.29 5.01 7.31
C PRO A 36 -17.80 5.65 8.61
N VAL A 37 -16.89 6.60 8.49
CA VAL A 37 -16.47 7.44 9.63
C VAL A 37 -17.66 8.33 10.06
N PRO A 38 -17.90 8.48 11.38
CA PRO A 38 -18.90 9.43 11.88
C PRO A 38 -18.63 10.86 11.37
N GLY A 39 -19.64 11.50 10.77
CA GLY A 39 -19.57 12.88 10.29
C GLY A 39 -19.08 13.08 8.84
N ALA A 40 -18.79 12.01 8.09
CA ALA A 40 -18.40 12.11 6.68
C ALA A 40 -19.61 12.13 5.73
N ASN A 41 -19.69 13.14 4.86
CA ASN A 41 -20.68 13.18 3.78
C ASN A 41 -20.19 12.40 2.54
N LYS A 42 -20.84 11.27 2.26
CA LYS A 42 -20.52 10.38 1.12
C LYS A 42 -20.83 11.01 -0.24
N GLU A 43 -21.82 11.91 -0.32
CA GLU A 43 -22.22 12.56 -1.57
C GLU A 43 -21.17 13.58 -2.02
N VAL A 44 -20.60 14.33 -1.08
CA VAL A 44 -19.50 15.28 -1.33
C VAL A 44 -18.26 14.52 -1.82
N MET A 45 -17.95 13.36 -1.22
CA MET A 45 -16.85 12.50 -1.68
C MET A 45 -17.05 12.00 -3.11
N ALA A 46 -18.24 11.51 -3.44
CA ALA A 46 -18.57 11.06 -4.80
C ALA A 46 -18.43 12.20 -5.82
N GLN A 47 -18.84 13.41 -5.45
CA GLN A 47 -18.74 14.60 -6.30
C GLN A 47 -17.29 15.06 -6.51
N ILE A 48 -16.42 14.97 -5.50
CA ILE A 48 -14.97 15.24 -5.64
C ILE A 48 -14.29 14.23 -6.57
N LEU A 49 -14.67 12.95 -6.46
CA LEU A 49 -14.16 11.89 -7.32
C LEU A 49 -14.63 12.06 -8.78
N SER A 50 -15.86 12.51 -8.99
CA SER A 50 -16.41 12.75 -10.34
C SER A 50 -15.93 14.07 -10.97
N ALA A 51 -15.59 15.09 -10.17
CA ALA A 51 -15.19 16.41 -10.67
C ALA A 51 -13.87 16.38 -11.44
N GLY A 52 -13.02 15.36 -11.23
CA GLY A 52 -11.72 15.24 -11.90
C GLY A 52 -10.72 16.33 -11.49
N GLY A 53 -9.42 16.04 -11.62
CA GLY A 53 -8.33 16.99 -11.29
C GLY A 53 -7.15 16.34 -10.56
N ALA A 54 -6.12 17.13 -10.26
CA ALA A 54 -4.89 16.63 -9.60
C ALA A 54 -5.18 15.95 -8.26
N THR A 55 -6.05 16.53 -7.44
CA THR A 55 -6.44 15.90 -6.18
C THR A 55 -7.32 14.66 -6.41
N GLY A 56 -8.25 14.69 -7.37
CA GLY A 56 -9.07 13.53 -7.72
C GLY A 56 -8.23 12.33 -8.17
N ASN A 57 -7.15 12.56 -8.91
CA ASN A 57 -6.20 11.53 -9.33
C ASN A 57 -5.36 10.98 -8.16
N LEU A 58 -4.85 11.84 -7.29
CA LEU A 58 -4.17 11.40 -6.06
C LEU A 58 -5.11 10.57 -5.17
N ILE A 59 -6.35 11.02 -5.01
CA ILE A 59 -7.40 10.31 -4.28
C ILE A 59 -7.68 8.97 -4.96
N ASN A 60 -7.80 8.92 -6.28
CA ASN A 60 -7.99 7.67 -7.02
C ASN A 60 -6.83 6.69 -6.80
N ILE A 61 -5.58 7.16 -6.75
CA ILE A 61 -4.42 6.30 -6.46
C ILE A 61 -4.46 5.78 -5.02
N LEU A 62 -4.72 6.65 -4.03
CA LEU A 62 -4.90 6.25 -2.64
C LEU A 62 -6.07 5.26 -2.47
N ASP A 63 -7.12 5.44 -3.26
CA ASP A 63 -8.33 4.64 -3.27
C ASP A 63 -8.11 3.27 -3.94
N LEU A 64 -7.26 3.21 -4.97
CA LEU A 64 -6.79 1.96 -5.59
C LEU A 64 -6.03 1.09 -4.58
N LEU A 65 -5.09 1.69 -3.85
CA LEU A 65 -4.23 0.98 -2.90
C LEU A 65 -4.98 0.58 -1.61
N SER A 66 -6.05 1.29 -1.26
CA SER A 66 -6.88 1.04 -0.08
C SER A 66 -8.14 0.21 -0.37
N GLY A 67 -8.37 -0.16 -1.64
CA GLY A 67 -9.47 -1.02 -2.06
C GLY A 67 -10.87 -0.40 -1.97
N GLY A 68 -10.99 0.93 -2.04
CA GLY A 68 -12.30 1.59 -1.95
C GLY A 68 -12.74 2.06 -0.59
N THR A 69 -11.85 2.02 0.39
CA THR A 69 -12.15 2.61 1.70
C THR A 69 -12.04 4.13 1.67
N VAL A 70 -11.20 4.70 0.80
CA VAL A 70 -11.03 6.16 0.64
C VAL A 70 -12.25 6.80 -0.01
N SER A 71 -12.71 6.27 -1.13
CA SER A 71 -13.91 6.78 -1.84
C SER A 71 -15.18 6.72 -1.02
N ARG A 72 -15.25 5.79 -0.07
CA ARG A 72 -16.39 5.61 0.84
C ARG A 72 -16.20 6.30 2.19
N PHE A 73 -15.05 6.94 2.41
CA PHE A 73 -14.65 7.54 3.68
C PHE A 73 -14.90 6.59 4.87
N SER A 74 -14.43 5.36 4.72
CA SER A 74 -14.59 4.32 5.73
C SER A 74 -13.64 4.55 6.91
N VAL A 75 -13.96 3.95 8.06
CA VAL A 75 -13.06 3.84 9.22
C VAL A 75 -11.69 3.24 8.82
N LEU A 76 -11.65 2.47 7.73
CA LEU A 76 -10.43 1.92 7.11
C LEU A 76 -9.88 2.75 5.94
N ALA A 77 -10.22 4.04 5.80
CA ALA A 77 -9.80 4.88 4.68
C ALA A 77 -8.28 4.97 4.51
N MET A 78 -7.52 4.86 5.60
CA MET A 78 -6.05 4.84 5.57
C MET A 78 -5.47 3.44 5.30
N GLY A 79 -6.30 2.41 5.42
CA GLY A 79 -5.93 1.02 5.25
C GLY A 79 -4.77 0.63 6.17
N VAL A 80 -3.74 0.05 5.58
CA VAL A 80 -2.52 -0.41 6.27
C VAL A 80 -1.34 0.56 5.99
N TYR A 81 -1.60 1.69 5.31
CA TYR A 81 -0.57 2.58 4.79
C TYR A 81 0.32 3.23 5.86
N PRO A 82 -0.21 3.67 7.03
CA PRO A 82 0.63 4.22 8.10
C PRO A 82 1.67 3.23 8.62
N TYR A 83 1.33 1.93 8.68
CA TYR A 83 2.26 0.88 9.10
C TYR A 83 3.38 0.69 8.08
N ILE A 84 3.03 0.64 6.80
CA ILE A 84 4.01 0.50 5.71
C ILE A 84 4.95 1.71 5.70
N THR A 85 4.41 2.91 5.88
CA THR A 85 5.20 4.15 5.96
C THR A 85 6.15 4.11 7.16
N ALA A 86 5.67 3.69 8.34
CA ALA A 86 6.52 3.51 9.52
C ALA A 86 7.63 2.46 9.29
N GLN A 87 7.30 1.36 8.61
CA GLN A 87 8.24 0.29 8.29
C GLN A 87 9.35 0.81 7.36
N ILE A 88 8.98 1.60 6.36
CA ILE A 88 9.89 2.24 5.41
C ILE A 88 10.81 3.22 6.12
N ILE A 89 10.27 4.06 7.01
CA ILE A 89 11.07 5.01 7.79
C ILE A 89 12.13 4.27 8.60
N LEU A 90 11.78 3.17 9.27
CA LEU A 90 12.74 2.35 10.02
C LEU A 90 13.78 1.68 9.10
N GLN A 91 13.36 1.16 7.94
CA GLN A 91 14.28 0.56 6.97
C GLN A 91 15.30 1.57 6.44
N LEU A 92 14.90 2.83 6.25
CA LEU A 92 15.82 3.91 5.87
C LEU A 92 16.71 4.37 7.02
N LEU A 93 16.19 4.34 8.25
CA LEU A 93 16.92 4.80 9.42
C LEU A 93 18.02 3.82 9.85
N THR A 94 17.79 2.51 9.67
CA THR A 94 18.76 1.46 10.01
C THR A 94 20.16 1.70 9.44
N PRO A 95 20.37 1.90 8.12
CA PRO A 95 21.71 2.11 7.56
C PRO A 95 22.32 3.48 7.94
N ILE A 96 21.49 4.45 8.33
CA ILE A 96 21.95 5.78 8.77
C ILE A 96 22.47 5.73 10.22
N ILE A 97 21.90 4.87 11.06
CA ILE A 97 22.26 4.76 12.47
C ILE A 97 23.19 3.53 12.68
N PRO A 98 24.50 3.73 12.91
CA PRO A 98 25.47 2.63 12.99
C PRO A 98 25.23 1.69 14.18
N SER A 99 24.56 2.15 15.24
CA SER A 99 24.16 1.28 16.36
C SER A 99 23.00 0.34 16.01
N LEU A 100 22.06 0.78 15.16
CA LEU A 100 20.96 -0.07 14.68
C LEU A 100 21.46 -1.06 13.62
N GLN A 101 22.33 -0.61 12.73
CA GLN A 101 22.96 -1.47 11.74
C GLN A 101 23.72 -2.63 12.40
N ARG A 102 24.59 -2.35 13.37
CA ARG A 102 25.31 -3.40 14.13
C ARG A 102 24.37 -4.39 14.79
N LYS A 103 23.31 -3.90 15.43
CA LYS A 103 22.31 -4.75 16.07
C LYS A 103 21.60 -5.69 15.08
N MET A 104 21.38 -5.22 13.85
CA MET A 104 20.76 -6.03 12.79
C MET A 104 21.74 -7.00 12.12
N GLU A 105 23.03 -6.67 12.07
CA GLU A 105 24.09 -7.53 11.55
C GLU A 105 24.49 -8.64 12.55
N GLU A 106 24.50 -8.34 13.84
CA GLU A 106 24.88 -9.28 14.92
C GLU A 106 23.82 -10.36 15.17
N ASP A 107 22.53 -9.98 15.24
CA ASP A 107 21.43 -10.93 15.40
C ASP A 107 20.26 -10.59 14.46
N PRO A 108 20.19 -11.27 13.29
CA PRO A 108 19.12 -11.05 12.32
C PRO A 108 17.71 -11.35 12.87
N ARG A 109 17.57 -12.27 13.84
CA ARG A 109 16.26 -12.65 14.39
C ARG A 109 15.76 -11.63 15.41
N GLU A 110 16.64 -11.17 16.29
CA GLU A 110 16.32 -10.10 17.24
C GLU A 110 16.13 -8.76 16.52
N GLY A 111 16.91 -8.48 15.48
CA GLY A 111 16.75 -7.31 14.62
C GLY A 111 15.37 -7.24 13.96
N GLN A 112 14.89 -8.34 13.39
CA GLN A 112 13.55 -8.42 12.78
C GLN A 112 12.44 -8.14 13.79
N LYS A 113 12.48 -8.78 14.97
CA LYS A 113 11.48 -8.53 16.04
C LYS A 113 11.51 -7.09 16.53
N TRP A 114 12.70 -6.51 16.67
CA TRP A 114 12.85 -5.12 17.08
C TRP A 114 12.20 -4.19 16.03
N GLN A 115 12.48 -4.42 14.75
CA GLN A 115 11.92 -3.62 13.67
C GLN A 115 10.39 -3.74 13.62
N GLU A 116 9.83 -4.94 13.77
CA GLU A 116 8.38 -5.17 13.85
C GLU A 116 7.77 -4.37 15.01
N LYS A 117 8.33 -4.49 16.22
CA LYS A 117 7.83 -3.81 17.42
C LYS A 117 7.87 -2.29 17.29
N TRP A 118 8.96 -1.74 16.77
CA TRP A 118 9.08 -0.29 16.58
C TRP A 118 8.21 0.22 15.43
N THR A 119 7.98 -0.59 14.40
CA THR A 119 7.04 -0.26 13.34
C THR A 119 5.64 -0.04 13.91
N TYR A 120 5.21 -0.87 14.86
CA TYR A 120 3.93 -0.69 15.56
C TYR A 120 3.85 0.62 16.34
N TYR A 121 4.88 0.90 17.15
CA TYR A 121 4.87 2.13 17.96
C TYR A 121 4.92 3.39 17.11
N LEU A 122 5.59 3.36 15.96
CA LEU A 122 5.59 4.47 15.01
C LEU A 122 4.30 4.55 14.18
N ALA A 123 3.66 3.42 13.88
CA ALA A 123 2.42 3.40 13.10
C ALA A 123 1.27 4.15 13.78
N VAL A 124 1.19 4.15 15.12
CA VAL A 124 0.13 4.85 15.88
C VAL A 124 0.15 6.37 15.69
N PRO A 125 1.25 7.09 16.03
CA PRO A 125 1.31 8.54 15.83
C PRO A 125 1.27 8.90 14.34
N MET A 126 1.85 8.07 13.47
CA MET A 126 1.78 8.27 12.03
C MET A 126 0.36 8.17 11.50
N ALA A 127 -0.44 7.21 11.99
CA ALA A 127 -1.85 7.10 11.63
C ALA A 127 -2.66 8.30 12.13
N ALA A 128 -2.39 8.80 13.34
CA ALA A 128 -3.06 10.01 13.82
C ALA A 128 -2.72 11.25 12.96
N LEU A 129 -1.44 11.45 12.63
CA LEU A 129 -0.99 12.55 11.78
C LEU A 129 -1.53 12.45 10.35
N GLN A 130 -1.51 11.25 9.77
CA GLN A 130 -2.03 11.02 8.43
C GLN A 130 -3.56 11.11 8.38
N ALA A 131 -4.29 10.78 9.45
CA ALA A 131 -5.73 11.04 9.54
C ALA A 131 -6.02 12.54 9.49
N ILE A 132 -5.28 13.35 10.25
CA ILE A 132 -5.40 14.81 10.21
C ILE A 132 -5.11 15.35 8.80
N GLY A 133 -4.03 14.90 8.17
CA GLY A 133 -3.65 15.36 6.83
C GLY A 133 -4.66 14.96 5.78
N GLN A 134 -5.13 13.72 5.82
CA GLN A 134 -6.11 13.22 4.88
C GLN A 134 -7.44 13.97 4.98
N VAL A 135 -7.95 14.22 6.19
CA VAL A 135 -9.16 15.03 6.40
C VAL A 135 -9.00 16.46 5.87
N ASN A 136 -7.86 17.10 6.10
CA ASN A 136 -7.59 18.45 5.58
C ASN A 136 -7.49 18.49 4.05
N ILE A 137 -6.85 17.50 3.43
CA ILE A 137 -6.78 17.38 1.96
C ILE A 137 -8.19 17.24 1.39
N PHE A 138 -9.04 16.42 2.01
CA PHE A 138 -10.41 16.23 1.55
C PHE A 138 -11.29 17.48 1.72
N ASN A 139 -11.21 18.14 2.88
CA ASN A 139 -11.96 19.38 3.12
C ASN A 139 -11.50 20.52 2.20
N SER A 140 -10.19 20.71 2.03
CA SER A 140 -9.66 21.74 1.11
C SER A 140 -10.05 21.46 -0.36
N SER A 141 -10.12 20.19 -0.75
CA SER A 141 -10.57 19.79 -2.09
C SER A 141 -12.06 20.03 -2.32
N ALA A 142 -12.89 19.76 -1.30
CA ALA A 142 -14.33 20.06 -1.36
C ALA A 142 -14.58 21.56 -1.53
N THR A 143 -13.91 22.38 -0.72
CA THR A 143 -14.03 23.84 -0.76
C THR A 143 -13.57 24.41 -2.10
N ARG A 144 -12.53 23.84 -2.74
CA ARG A 144 -12.06 24.25 -4.07
C ARG A 144 -13.08 24.01 -5.19
N ILE A 145 -13.95 23.02 -5.03
CA ILE A 145 -15.01 22.69 -6.00
C ILE A 145 -16.32 23.43 -5.64
N GLY A 146 -16.32 24.23 -4.57
CA GLY A 146 -17.50 24.99 -4.11
C GLY A 146 -18.49 24.16 -3.29
N LEU A 147 -18.11 22.95 -2.85
CA LEU A 147 -18.94 22.11 -2.00
C LEU A 147 -18.69 22.40 -0.52
N SER A 148 -19.69 22.10 0.31
CA SER A 148 -19.51 22.05 1.77
C SER A 148 -18.40 21.04 2.14
N PRO A 149 -17.62 21.29 3.21
CA PRO A 149 -16.57 20.39 3.65
C PRO A 149 -17.13 18.98 3.92
N VAL A 150 -16.33 17.97 3.58
CA VAL A 150 -16.66 16.55 3.68
C VAL A 150 -16.99 16.17 5.12
N ILE A 151 -16.31 16.82 6.06
CA ILE A 151 -16.63 16.81 7.47
C ILE A 151 -17.05 18.23 7.85
N GLN A 152 -18.33 18.42 8.10
CA GLN A 152 -18.83 19.63 8.74
C GLN A 152 -18.25 19.65 10.16
N ASN A 153 -17.63 20.77 10.58
CA ASN A 153 -17.02 20.97 11.90
C ASN A 153 -15.66 20.28 12.16
N PHE A 154 -14.71 20.34 11.21
CA PHE A 154 -13.32 19.98 11.46
C PHE A 154 -12.47 21.22 11.82
N GLY A 155 -11.89 21.26 13.02
CA GLY A 155 -11.05 22.37 13.48
C GLY A 155 -10.89 22.43 15.01
N PHE A 156 -9.94 23.24 15.50
CA PHE A 156 -9.69 23.43 16.94
C PHE A 156 -10.91 23.95 17.71
N GLN A 157 -11.87 24.56 17.02
CA GLN A 157 -13.13 25.07 17.57
C GLN A 157 -14.19 23.96 17.80
N TYR A 158 -14.02 22.80 17.15
CA TYR A 158 -14.86 21.60 17.29
C TYR A 158 -13.96 20.39 17.62
N PHE A 159 -13.34 20.47 18.79
CA PHE A 159 -12.35 19.49 19.25
C PHE A 159 -12.94 18.08 19.39
N LEU A 160 -14.15 17.94 19.95
CA LEU A 160 -14.79 16.62 20.16
C LEU A 160 -15.06 15.86 18.84
N PRO A 161 -15.69 16.46 17.82
CA PRO A 161 -15.88 15.79 16.52
C PRO A 161 -14.57 15.44 15.82
N SER A 162 -13.60 16.37 15.84
CA SER A 162 -12.29 16.17 15.19
C SER A 162 -11.50 15.03 15.85
N LEU A 163 -11.48 14.99 17.19
CA LEU A 163 -10.84 13.92 17.96
C LEU A 163 -11.50 12.57 17.71
N THR A 164 -12.83 12.53 17.68
CA THR A 164 -13.60 11.29 17.41
C THR A 164 -13.25 10.71 16.04
N ILE A 165 -13.10 11.56 15.03
CA ILE A 165 -12.71 11.16 13.67
C ILE A 165 -11.29 10.61 13.65
N ILE A 166 -10.33 11.33 14.26
CA ILE A 166 -8.93 10.91 14.31
C ILE A 166 -8.79 9.57 15.03
N ILE A 167 -9.44 9.41 16.20
CA ILE A 167 -9.44 8.16 16.95
C ILE A 167 -10.11 7.06 16.16
N SER A 168 -11.24 7.32 15.51
CA SER A 168 -11.95 6.33 14.68
C SER A 168 -11.06 5.83 13.53
N MET A 169 -10.45 6.72 12.75
CA MET A 169 -9.57 6.36 11.63
C MET A 169 -8.28 5.66 12.10
N THR A 170 -7.72 6.10 13.24
CA THR A 170 -6.54 5.47 13.84
C THR A 170 -6.86 4.07 14.35
N ALA A 171 -7.98 3.91 15.07
CA ALA A 171 -8.46 2.62 15.55
C ALA A 171 -8.80 1.68 14.39
N GLY A 172 -9.40 2.19 13.32
CA GLY A 172 -9.64 1.45 12.09
C GLY A 172 -8.35 0.91 11.48
N THR A 173 -7.34 1.77 11.33
CA THR A 173 -6.02 1.38 10.82
C THR A 173 -5.38 0.30 11.70
N MET A 174 -5.39 0.47 13.02
CA MET A 174 -4.87 -0.52 13.96
C MET A 174 -5.61 -1.85 13.89
N PHE A 175 -6.93 -1.81 13.74
CA PHE A 175 -7.75 -2.99 13.50
C PHE A 175 -7.36 -3.69 12.19
N GLY A 176 -7.13 -2.92 11.11
CA GLY A 176 -6.67 -3.47 9.84
C GLY A 176 -5.29 -4.13 9.93
N ILE A 177 -4.35 -3.53 10.66
CA ILE A 177 -3.02 -4.11 10.89
C ILE A 177 -3.14 -5.40 11.71
N TRP A 178 -3.94 -5.39 12.78
CA TRP A 178 -4.20 -6.56 13.61
C TRP A 178 -4.82 -7.72 12.84
N LEU A 179 -5.77 -7.46 11.93
CA LEU A 179 -6.29 -8.50 11.02
C LEU A 179 -5.18 -9.06 10.11
N GLY A 180 -4.24 -8.23 9.67
CA GLY A 180 -3.08 -8.66 8.88
C GLY A 180 -2.14 -9.57 9.66
N GLU A 181 -1.95 -9.33 10.96
CA GLU A 181 -1.19 -10.24 11.82
C GLU A 181 -1.90 -11.56 12.01
N LEU A 182 -3.22 -11.53 12.25
CA LEU A 182 -4.02 -12.75 12.38
C LEU A 182 -3.94 -13.62 11.12
N ILE A 183 -3.93 -13.02 9.93
CA ILE A 183 -3.69 -13.77 8.68
C ILE A 183 -2.27 -14.36 8.68
N SER A 184 -1.27 -13.63 9.16
CA SER A 184 0.12 -14.11 9.18
C SER A 184 0.35 -15.22 10.20
N GLU A 185 -0.38 -15.22 11.31
CA GLU A 185 -0.26 -16.21 12.39
C GLU A 185 -1.09 -17.48 12.08
N TYR A 186 -2.38 -17.32 11.77
CA TYR A 186 -3.31 -18.43 11.60
C TYR A 186 -3.55 -18.84 10.13
N GLY A 187 -3.18 -17.99 9.19
CA GLY A 187 -3.40 -18.17 7.76
C GLY A 187 -2.12 -18.42 6.97
N LEU A 188 -1.91 -17.60 5.94
CA LEU A 188 -0.73 -17.63 5.08
C LEU A 188 0.42 -16.87 5.76
N ARG A 189 1.43 -17.61 6.22
CA ARG A 189 2.54 -17.09 7.02
C ARG A 189 3.31 -15.97 6.29
N ASN A 190 3.61 -14.90 7.01
CA ASN A 190 4.40 -13.73 6.57
C ASN A 190 3.81 -12.94 5.38
N GLN A 191 2.52 -13.10 5.07
CA GLN A 191 1.88 -12.45 3.92
C GLN A 191 0.56 -11.74 4.26
N GLY A 192 0.21 -11.57 5.54
CA GLY A 192 -1.11 -11.07 5.88
C GLY A 192 -1.38 -9.62 5.47
N LEU A 193 -0.45 -8.70 5.75
CA LEU A 193 -0.62 -7.29 5.35
C LEU A 193 -0.63 -7.12 3.82
N SER A 194 0.22 -7.86 3.09
CA SER A 194 0.24 -7.82 1.62
C SER A 194 -1.02 -8.44 1.01
N LEU A 195 -1.59 -9.48 1.63
CA LEU A 195 -2.86 -10.07 1.23
C LEU A 195 -4.04 -9.13 1.42
N ILE A 196 -4.04 -8.31 2.48
CA ILE A 196 -5.07 -7.27 2.68
C ILE A 196 -5.05 -6.26 1.53
N ILE A 197 -3.86 -5.76 1.17
CA ILE A 197 -3.70 -4.81 0.06
C ILE A 197 -4.12 -5.46 -1.26
N PHE A 198 -3.65 -6.69 -1.52
CA PHE A 198 -4.01 -7.45 -2.72
C PHE A 198 -5.53 -7.64 -2.82
N ALA A 199 -6.19 -8.06 -1.73
CA ALA A 199 -7.64 -8.23 -1.70
C ALA A 199 -8.36 -6.89 -1.94
N GLY A 200 -7.83 -5.78 -1.42
CA GLY A 200 -8.33 -4.44 -1.69
C GLY A 200 -8.29 -4.06 -3.18
N ILE A 201 -7.14 -4.26 -3.83
CA ILE A 201 -6.95 -3.97 -5.26
C ILE A 201 -7.87 -4.85 -6.11
N VAL A 202 -7.91 -6.16 -5.84
CA VAL A 202 -8.75 -7.11 -6.59
C VAL A 202 -10.24 -6.81 -6.43
N ALA A 203 -10.67 -6.35 -5.25
CA ALA A 203 -12.07 -5.99 -5.00
C ALA A 203 -12.57 -4.80 -5.83
N ARG A 204 -11.69 -4.02 -6.47
CA ARG A 204 -12.07 -2.94 -7.39
C ARG A 204 -12.28 -3.37 -8.82
N ILE A 205 -11.65 -4.46 -9.25
CA ILE A 205 -11.73 -4.96 -10.63
C ILE A 205 -13.19 -5.05 -11.12
N PRO A 206 -14.16 -5.58 -10.32
CA PRO A 206 -15.56 -5.62 -10.74
C PRO A 206 -16.17 -4.24 -11.00
N ALA A 207 -15.88 -3.25 -10.16
CA ALA A 207 -16.39 -1.89 -10.31
C ALA A 207 -15.82 -1.18 -11.54
N THR A 208 -14.52 -1.38 -11.83
CA THR A 208 -13.89 -0.85 -13.05
C THR A 208 -14.50 -1.47 -14.30
N ILE A 209 -14.75 -2.79 -14.30
CA ILE A 209 -15.41 -3.48 -15.40
C ILE A 209 -16.84 -2.94 -15.61
N GLN A 210 -17.60 -2.72 -14.53
CA GLN A 210 -18.94 -2.12 -14.62
C GLN A 210 -18.90 -0.71 -15.22
N GLY A 211 -17.90 0.11 -14.87
CA GLY A 211 -17.72 1.44 -15.45
C GLY A 211 -17.48 1.41 -16.97
N ILE A 212 -16.65 0.47 -17.45
CA ILE A 212 -16.39 0.29 -18.88
C ILE A 212 -17.63 -0.24 -19.61
N ILE A 213 -18.41 -1.10 -18.96
CA ILE A 213 -19.64 -1.67 -19.52
C ILE A 213 -20.77 -0.65 -19.63
N ALA A 214 -20.82 0.32 -18.71
CA ALA A 214 -21.83 1.38 -18.70
C ALA A 214 -21.65 2.39 -19.84
N ASP A 215 -20.43 2.51 -20.38
CA ASP A 215 -20.12 3.43 -21.47
C ASP A 215 -20.45 2.83 -22.85
N ALA A 216 -21.62 3.16 -23.39
CA ALA A 216 -22.21 2.50 -24.55
C ALA A 216 -21.39 2.64 -25.85
N THR A 217 -20.60 3.72 -25.99
CA THR A 217 -19.83 4.00 -27.21
C THR A 217 -18.49 3.26 -27.24
N THR A 218 -17.87 3.02 -26.08
CA THR A 218 -16.49 2.50 -25.99
C THR A 218 -16.42 1.09 -25.40
N ARG A 219 -17.52 0.54 -24.87
CA ARG A 219 -17.57 -0.74 -24.14
C ARG A 219 -16.72 -1.86 -24.72
N TRP A 220 -16.87 -2.18 -26.00
CA TRP A 220 -16.19 -3.33 -26.62
C TRP A 220 -14.69 -3.06 -26.82
N ILE A 221 -14.33 -1.87 -27.30
CA ILE A 221 -12.95 -1.45 -27.49
C ILE A 221 -12.22 -1.34 -26.14
N GLY A 222 -12.87 -0.74 -25.14
CA GLY A 222 -12.33 -0.60 -23.79
C GLY A 222 -12.12 -1.95 -23.08
N LEU A 223 -13.08 -2.88 -23.21
CA LEU A 223 -12.94 -4.22 -22.64
C LEU A 223 -11.82 -5.02 -23.32
N ILE A 224 -11.79 -5.05 -24.65
CA ILE A 224 -10.75 -5.79 -25.39
C ILE A 224 -9.37 -5.20 -25.07
N PHE A 225 -9.25 -3.87 -25.08
CA PHE A 225 -8.01 -3.19 -24.73
C PHE A 225 -7.56 -3.52 -23.30
N MET A 226 -8.46 -3.45 -22.32
CA MET A 226 -8.16 -3.80 -20.93
C MET A 226 -7.69 -5.25 -20.78
N VAL A 227 -8.37 -6.20 -21.42
CA VAL A 227 -8.03 -7.63 -21.33
C VAL A 227 -6.66 -7.87 -21.97
N VAL A 228 -6.43 -7.37 -23.19
CA VAL A 228 -5.17 -7.56 -23.91
C VAL A 228 -4.01 -6.91 -23.14
N LEU A 229 -4.18 -5.68 -22.68
CA LEU A 229 -3.16 -4.98 -21.90
C LEU A 229 -2.84 -5.72 -20.59
N SER A 230 -3.88 -6.13 -19.85
CA SER A 230 -3.69 -6.89 -18.60
C SER A 230 -2.95 -8.20 -18.84
N LEU A 231 -3.26 -8.92 -19.92
CA LEU A 231 -2.63 -10.19 -20.25
C LEU A 231 -1.15 -10.00 -20.63
N ILE A 232 -0.85 -8.99 -21.45
CA ILE A 232 0.53 -8.62 -21.81
C ILE A 232 1.31 -8.21 -20.56
N THR A 233 0.75 -7.37 -19.69
CA THR A 233 1.41 -6.91 -18.46
C THR A 233 1.65 -8.07 -17.50
N ILE A 234 0.66 -8.94 -17.28
CA ILE A 234 0.82 -10.14 -16.44
C ILE A 234 1.91 -11.05 -17.02
N PHE A 235 1.90 -11.29 -18.33
CA PHE A 235 2.92 -12.09 -18.98
C PHE A 235 4.32 -11.50 -18.80
N ALA A 236 4.49 -10.20 -19.03
CA ALA A 236 5.76 -9.50 -18.84
C ALA A 236 6.24 -9.58 -17.37
N ILE A 237 5.35 -9.33 -16.41
CA ILE A 237 5.68 -9.42 -14.97
C ILE A 237 6.12 -10.84 -14.61
N VAL A 238 5.39 -11.88 -15.06
CA VAL A 238 5.72 -13.28 -14.75
C VAL A 238 7.07 -13.67 -15.35
N VAL A 239 7.37 -13.27 -16.59
CA VAL A 239 8.64 -13.56 -17.25
C VAL A 239 9.81 -12.91 -16.50
N VAL A 240 9.68 -11.64 -16.14
CA VAL A 240 10.73 -10.91 -15.41
C VAL A 240 10.90 -11.47 -14.00
N GLN A 241 9.79 -11.76 -13.30
CA GLN A 241 9.83 -12.17 -11.90
C GLN A 241 10.26 -13.63 -11.70
N GLN A 242 9.99 -14.52 -12.67
CA GLN A 242 10.54 -15.88 -12.68
C GLN A 242 11.94 -15.96 -13.28
N GLY A 243 12.42 -14.87 -13.90
CA GLY A 243 13.78 -14.74 -14.39
C GLY A 243 14.78 -14.92 -13.25
N ARG A 244 15.63 -15.94 -13.34
CA ARG A 244 16.72 -16.21 -12.40
C ARG A 244 18.02 -16.48 -13.14
N ARG A 245 19.10 -15.87 -12.67
CA ARG A 245 20.47 -16.16 -13.09
C ARG A 245 21.08 -17.12 -12.09
N ASN A 246 21.33 -18.35 -12.51
CA ASN A 246 21.99 -19.36 -11.67
C ASN A 246 23.50 -19.16 -11.75
N VAL A 247 24.11 -18.75 -10.64
CA VAL A 247 25.57 -18.61 -10.53
C VAL A 247 26.13 -19.92 -9.92
N PRO A 248 27.08 -20.61 -10.59
CA PRO A 248 27.67 -21.83 -10.05
C PRO A 248 28.56 -21.48 -8.85
N VAL A 249 28.36 -22.18 -7.74
CA VAL A 249 29.15 -22.06 -6.52
C VAL A 249 29.67 -23.43 -6.11
N MET A 250 30.92 -23.48 -5.67
CA MET A 250 31.56 -24.72 -5.24
C MET A 250 31.60 -24.73 -3.71
N TYR A 251 30.86 -25.64 -3.08
CA TYR A 251 30.98 -25.84 -1.64
C TYR A 251 32.21 -26.73 -1.38
N PRO A 252 33.20 -26.25 -0.62
CA PRO A 252 34.38 -27.06 -0.31
C PRO A 252 33.93 -28.30 0.47
N GLY A 253 34.43 -29.46 0.04
CA GLY A 253 34.16 -30.71 0.71
C GLY A 253 34.74 -30.71 2.12
N ARG A 254 34.00 -31.26 3.08
CA ARG A 254 34.49 -31.39 4.45
C ARG A 254 35.50 -32.53 4.50
N ARG A 255 36.70 -32.26 5.00
CA ARG A 255 37.71 -33.29 5.25
C ARG A 255 37.41 -33.97 6.58
N VAL A 256 37.24 -35.29 6.57
CA VAL A 256 37.08 -36.11 7.78
C VAL A 256 38.18 -37.18 7.74
N GLY A 257 39.23 -36.98 8.54
CA GLY A 257 40.41 -37.85 8.54
C GLY A 257 41.18 -37.83 7.21
N ALA A 258 41.54 -39.01 6.71
CA ALA A 258 42.27 -39.19 5.45
C ALA A 258 41.40 -39.08 4.18
N ARG A 259 40.07 -38.98 4.31
CA ARG A 259 39.15 -38.87 3.17
C ARG A 259 38.64 -37.43 3.05
N MET A 260 38.83 -36.83 1.89
CA MET A 260 38.23 -35.54 1.52
C MET A 260 36.90 -35.84 0.81
N SER A 261 35.78 -35.29 1.30
CA SER A 261 34.54 -35.37 0.53
C SER A 261 34.70 -34.57 -0.76
N MET A 262 34.12 -35.05 -1.86
CA MET A 262 34.19 -34.35 -3.14
C MET A 262 33.46 -32.99 -3.02
N PRO A 263 33.98 -31.90 -3.60
CA PRO A 263 33.28 -30.61 -3.61
C PRO A 263 31.91 -30.75 -4.26
N VAL A 264 30.86 -30.29 -3.58
CA VAL A 264 29.49 -30.33 -4.11
C VAL A 264 29.28 -29.10 -4.99
N LYS A 265 28.95 -29.32 -6.26
CA LYS A 265 28.52 -28.25 -7.18
C LYS A 265 27.13 -27.77 -6.75
N GLY A 266 27.06 -26.53 -6.27
CA GLY A 266 25.81 -25.83 -6.00
C GLY A 266 25.53 -24.76 -7.05
N THR A 267 24.29 -24.28 -7.09
CA THR A 267 23.92 -23.09 -7.86
C THR A 267 23.21 -22.11 -6.93
N LEU A 268 23.68 -20.87 -6.87
CA LEU A 268 22.99 -19.79 -6.18
C LEU A 268 22.07 -19.09 -7.19
N PRO A 269 20.74 -19.15 -7.05
CA PRO A 269 19.83 -18.44 -7.93
C PRO A 269 19.77 -16.97 -7.53
N LEU A 270 20.21 -16.08 -8.43
CA LEU A 270 20.00 -14.64 -8.33
C LEU A 270 18.74 -14.27 -9.11
N MET A 271 17.70 -13.80 -8.43
CA MET A 271 16.46 -13.36 -9.07
C MET A 271 16.70 -12.03 -9.79
N VAL A 272 16.06 -11.81 -10.95
CA VAL A 272 16.19 -10.55 -11.70
C VAL A 272 15.64 -9.37 -10.89
N ASN A 273 14.54 -9.57 -10.16
CA ASN A 273 14.01 -8.62 -9.19
C ASN A 273 14.15 -9.20 -7.77
N MET A 274 15.15 -8.74 -7.02
CA MET A 274 15.37 -9.13 -5.62
C MET A 274 14.57 -8.27 -4.63
N ALA A 275 14.15 -7.06 -5.04
CA ALA A 275 13.54 -6.06 -4.15
C ALA A 275 12.01 -6.19 -4.02
N GLY A 276 11.37 -6.94 -4.93
CA GLY A 276 9.94 -7.22 -4.87
C GLY A 276 9.10 -5.96 -5.07
N MET A 277 8.07 -5.77 -4.22
CA MET A 277 7.17 -4.61 -4.28
C MET A 277 7.63 -3.40 -3.45
N ILE A 278 8.68 -3.55 -2.64
CA ILE A 278 9.13 -2.52 -1.70
C ILE A 278 9.53 -1.22 -2.42
N PRO A 279 10.32 -1.24 -3.52
CA PRO A 279 10.72 -0.01 -4.22
C PRO A 279 9.54 0.78 -4.79
N ILE A 280 8.52 0.09 -5.30
CA ILE A 280 7.32 0.71 -5.89
C ILE A 280 6.57 1.52 -4.83
N ILE A 281 6.37 0.91 -3.65
CA ILE A 281 5.71 1.55 -2.52
C ILE A 281 6.58 2.68 -1.97
N PHE A 282 7.89 2.45 -1.91
CA PHE A 282 8.87 3.43 -1.46
C PHE A 282 8.84 4.71 -2.30
N ALA A 283 9.01 4.58 -3.62
CA ALA A 283 8.96 5.68 -4.57
C ALA A 283 7.63 6.45 -4.46
N GLN A 284 6.51 5.72 -4.31
CA GLN A 284 5.20 6.33 -4.12
C GLN A 284 5.13 7.14 -2.81
N SER A 285 5.59 6.58 -1.69
CA SER A 285 5.54 7.25 -0.39
C SER A 285 6.41 8.50 -0.36
N LEU A 286 7.60 8.43 -0.99
CA LEU A 286 8.55 9.53 -1.01
C LEU A 286 8.08 10.67 -1.93
N LEU A 287 7.44 10.36 -3.06
CA LEU A 287 6.85 11.39 -3.94
C LEU A 287 5.58 12.00 -3.37
N THR A 288 4.75 11.22 -2.68
CA THR A 288 3.50 11.73 -2.09
C THR A 288 3.74 12.56 -0.83
N PHE A 289 4.83 12.33 -0.09
CA PHE A 289 5.13 13.03 1.15
C PHE A 289 5.25 14.57 1.00
N PRO A 290 6.05 15.12 0.06
CA PRO A 290 6.08 16.56 -0.20
C PRO A 290 4.73 17.13 -0.61
N SER A 291 3.95 16.38 -1.41
CA SER A 291 2.61 16.80 -1.82
C SER A 291 1.67 16.92 -0.62
N ILE A 292 1.75 16.00 0.35
CA ILE A 292 0.96 16.06 1.58
C ILE A 292 1.36 17.28 2.41
N ILE A 293 2.66 17.52 2.62
CA ILE A 293 3.12 18.70 3.38
C ILE A 293 2.68 20.00 2.69
N ALA A 294 2.92 20.11 1.39
CA ALA A 294 2.56 21.29 0.61
C ALA A 294 1.04 21.55 0.64
N SER A 295 0.22 20.50 0.66
CA SER A 295 -1.25 20.64 0.74
C SER A 295 -1.70 21.47 1.94
N PHE A 296 -1.03 21.38 3.09
CA PHE A 296 -1.34 22.19 4.28
C PHE A 296 -1.07 23.68 4.09
N PHE A 297 -0.08 24.03 3.26
CA PHE A 297 0.30 25.43 3.00
C PHE A 297 -0.46 26.07 1.84
N THR A 298 -1.30 25.31 1.12
CA THR A 298 -2.10 25.85 0.00
C THR A 298 -3.17 26.85 0.41
N THR A 299 -3.55 26.89 1.70
CA THR A 299 -4.53 27.83 2.26
C THR A 299 -3.86 28.93 3.11
N ALA A 300 -2.52 29.07 3.01
CA ALA A 300 -1.80 30.09 3.73
C ALA A 300 -2.18 31.49 3.24
N LYS A 301 -2.31 32.46 4.17
CA LYS A 301 -2.69 33.86 3.87
C LYS A 301 -1.70 34.58 2.93
N ASN A 302 -0.46 34.09 2.83
CA ASN A 302 0.54 34.63 1.90
C ASN A 302 0.43 33.97 0.52
N ALA A 303 0.12 34.77 -0.50
CA ALA A 303 -0.05 34.32 -1.88
C ALA A 303 1.21 33.65 -2.47
N THR A 304 2.41 34.07 -2.08
CA THR A 304 3.68 33.46 -2.51
C THR A 304 3.87 32.05 -1.95
N ILE A 305 3.50 31.82 -0.69
CA ILE A 305 3.60 30.51 -0.03
C ILE A 305 2.52 29.58 -0.59
N ALA A 306 1.30 30.10 -0.80
CA ALA A 306 0.22 29.35 -1.41
C ALA A 306 0.57 28.91 -2.85
N ASN A 307 1.12 29.81 -3.66
CA ASN A 307 1.54 29.52 -5.04
C ASN A 307 2.70 28.52 -5.10
N PHE A 308 3.69 28.64 -4.20
CA PHE A 308 4.78 27.67 -4.09
C PHE A 308 4.27 26.29 -3.66
N ALA A 309 3.37 26.25 -2.68
CA ALA A 309 2.72 25.03 -2.24
C ALA A 309 1.89 24.37 -3.36
N THR A 310 1.13 25.14 -4.14
CA THR A 310 0.39 24.60 -5.29
C THR A 310 1.32 24.10 -6.39
N SER A 311 2.47 24.74 -6.63
CA SER A 311 3.46 24.25 -7.59
C SER A 311 4.03 22.89 -7.16
N ILE A 312 4.33 22.71 -5.87
CA ILE A 312 4.78 21.42 -5.33
C ILE A 312 3.68 20.37 -5.47
N VAL A 313 2.42 20.69 -5.13
CA VAL A 313 1.30 19.76 -5.30
C VAL A 313 1.09 19.40 -6.78
N ASN A 314 1.29 20.32 -7.73
CA ASN A 314 1.15 20.01 -9.15
C ASN A 314 2.32 19.16 -9.69
N LEU A 315 3.54 19.40 -9.20
CA LEU A 315 4.73 18.60 -9.55
C LEU A 315 4.68 17.18 -8.97
N PHE A 316 4.22 17.03 -7.73
CA PHE A 316 4.27 15.77 -6.98
C PHE A 316 2.89 15.07 -6.84
N GLY A 317 1.80 15.71 -7.25
CA GLY A 317 0.43 15.24 -7.08
C GLY A 317 -0.10 14.36 -8.22
N GLY A 318 0.78 13.77 -9.03
CA GLY A 318 0.38 12.71 -9.97
C GLY A 318 -0.21 13.16 -11.32
N THR A 319 -0.10 14.45 -11.68
CA THR A 319 -0.64 14.97 -12.96
C THR A 319 0.41 15.42 -13.96
N GLY A 320 1.56 15.94 -13.51
CA GLY A 320 2.64 16.33 -14.41
C GLY A 320 3.35 15.11 -15.01
N ASN A 321 3.74 15.19 -16.28
CA ASN A 321 4.63 14.19 -16.90
C ASN A 321 5.93 14.01 -16.10
N VAL A 322 6.36 15.09 -15.42
CA VAL A 322 7.50 15.09 -14.51
C VAL A 322 7.31 14.11 -13.34
N TYR A 323 6.09 13.99 -12.78
CA TYR A 323 5.81 13.00 -11.73
C TYR A 323 6.05 11.58 -12.23
N TRP A 324 5.53 11.24 -13.42
CA TRP A 324 5.69 9.90 -13.98
C TRP A 324 7.14 9.57 -14.30
N ILE A 325 7.92 10.56 -14.77
CA ILE A 325 9.36 10.40 -15.02
C ILE A 325 10.13 10.21 -13.71
N MET A 326 9.87 11.04 -12.69
CA MET A 326 10.49 10.88 -11.38
C MET A 326 10.12 9.56 -10.73
N TYR A 327 8.84 9.17 -10.80
CA TYR A 327 8.36 7.89 -10.29
C TYR A 327 9.06 6.72 -10.98
N PHE A 328 9.17 6.75 -12.31
CA PHE A 328 9.90 5.73 -13.05
C PHE A 328 11.38 5.64 -12.61
N LEU A 329 12.07 6.77 -12.51
CA LEU A 329 13.46 6.80 -12.08
C LEU A 329 13.64 6.23 -10.66
N MET A 330 12.78 6.61 -9.72
CA MET A 330 12.86 6.13 -8.33
C MET A 330 12.44 4.67 -8.15
N VAL A 331 11.68 4.10 -9.08
CA VAL A 331 11.33 2.67 -9.06
C VAL A 331 12.46 1.83 -9.64
N VAL A 332 13.19 2.36 -10.62
CA VAL A 332 14.28 1.65 -11.31
C VAL A 332 15.61 1.75 -10.57
N PHE A 333 15.91 2.90 -9.97
CA PHE A 333 17.15 3.19 -9.25
C PHE A 333 16.92 3.20 -7.73
#